data_AF-A0A9R1UKB5-F1
#
_entry.id   AF-A0A9R1UKB5-F1
#
_cell.length_a   1.000
_cell.length_b   1.000
_cell.length_c   1.000
_cell.angle_alpha   90.00
_cell.angle_beta   90.00
_cell.angle_gamma   90.00
#
_symmetry.space_group_name_H-M   'P 1'
#
loop_
_entity.id
_entity.type
_entity.pdbx_description
1 polymer ?
#
loop_
_entity_poly.entity_id
_entity_poly.type
_entity_poly.pdbx_seq_one_letter_code
_entity_poly.pdbx_strand_id
1 'polypeptide(L)'
;MAENAVPVTTQPEVQIEQERLKYLEFVQVAVFHAVVYASRVYGYAKDNSGPLKPGVETIEGTLKTVVGPAYVKFHDVPVEVLKFVDRKVDESVTIIDSRVPPLLKEVKTAGVVETASGLAKTAYTKLEPTAKGLYVKYEPVAEQYAASAWHSLNQLPLFFKVANVVVPKAAYYSEKYNQTVQQTAEKGYKVSSYLPLVPTERIAKVFNSTAA
;
A
#
# COMPACT_ATOMS: atom_id res chain seq x y z
N MET A 1 -37.11 -0.32 57.53
CA MET A 1 -36.02 0.64 57.25
C MET A 1 -34.72 -0.15 57.39
N ALA A 2 -33.86 -0.38 56.40
CA ALA A 2 -33.83 -0.04 54.98
C ALA A 2 -32.92 -1.10 54.33
N GLU A 3 -33.39 -1.79 53.29
CA GLU A 3 -32.51 -2.55 52.40
C GLU A 3 -31.87 -1.55 51.44
N ASN A 4 -30.57 -1.34 51.60
CA ASN A 4 -29.77 -0.55 50.68
C ASN A 4 -29.54 -1.36 49.39
N ALA A 5 -30.29 -1.03 48.35
CA ALA A 5 -29.98 -1.43 46.99
C ALA A 5 -28.73 -0.67 46.52
N VAL A 6 -27.60 -1.38 46.41
CA VAL A 6 -26.42 -0.91 45.69
C VAL A 6 -26.70 -1.05 44.19
N PRO A 7 -26.61 0.02 43.37
CA PRO A 7 -26.69 -0.14 41.93
C PRO A 7 -25.36 -0.74 41.44
N VAL A 8 -25.43 -1.92 40.83
CA VAL A 8 -24.31 -2.53 40.12
C VAL A 8 -23.96 -1.66 38.92
N THR A 9 -22.85 -0.92 39.01
CA THR A 9 -22.22 -0.26 37.88
C THR A 9 -21.38 -1.28 37.09
N THR A 10 -22.01 -2.07 36.24
CA THR A 10 -21.34 -2.92 35.24
C THR A 10 -21.21 -2.20 33.92
N GLN A 11 -20.34 -1.18 33.82
CA GLN A 11 -19.87 -0.64 32.53
C GLN A 11 -18.48 0.00 32.71
N PRO A 12 -17.40 -0.78 32.60
CA PRO A 12 -16.28 -0.28 31.78
C PRO A 12 -15.51 -1.35 30.96
N GLU A 13 -15.87 -2.64 30.99
CA GLU A 13 -15.07 -3.65 30.26
C GLU A 13 -15.40 -3.75 28.76
N VAL A 14 -16.64 -3.49 28.35
CA VAL A 14 -17.06 -3.61 26.93
C VAL A 14 -16.48 -2.50 26.04
N GLN A 15 -16.12 -1.34 26.61
CA GLN A 15 -15.55 -0.23 25.85
C GLN A 15 -14.04 -0.38 25.61
N ILE A 16 -13.32 -1.07 26.50
CA ILE A 16 -11.86 -1.23 26.41
C ILE A 16 -11.47 -2.23 25.30
N GLU A 17 -12.31 -3.25 25.04
CA GLU A 17 -12.10 -4.15 23.90
C GLU A 17 -12.34 -3.47 22.54
N GLN A 18 -13.22 -2.48 22.46
CA GLN A 18 -13.47 -1.73 21.22
C GLN A 18 -12.30 -0.80 20.82
N GLU A 19 -11.38 -0.51 21.75
CA GLU A 19 -10.22 0.34 21.48
C GLU A 19 -9.02 -0.41 20.89
N ARG A 20 -8.99 -1.74 21.02
CA ARG A 20 -7.91 -2.59 20.51
C ARG A 20 -8.26 -3.13 19.12
N LEU A 21 -7.26 -3.20 18.24
CA LEU A 21 -7.41 -3.78 16.91
C LEU A 21 -7.66 -5.29 17.06
N LYS A 22 -8.82 -5.77 16.61
CA LYS A 22 -9.26 -7.16 16.75
C LYS A 22 -8.68 -8.08 15.68
N TYR A 23 -8.41 -7.55 14.49
CA TYR A 23 -7.90 -8.32 13.33
C TYR A 23 -6.56 -7.79 12.81
N LEU A 24 -6.29 -6.49 12.96
CA LEU A 24 -5.12 -5.82 12.38
C LEU A 24 -3.98 -5.56 13.37
N GLU A 25 -4.00 -6.17 14.56
CA GLU A 25 -2.92 -6.05 15.54
C GLU A 25 -1.56 -6.50 14.96
N PHE A 26 -1.54 -7.57 14.16
CA PHE A 26 -0.34 -8.05 13.48
C PHE A 26 0.28 -6.99 12.55
N VAL A 27 -0.54 -6.09 11.99
CA VAL A 27 -0.06 -5.00 11.12
C VAL A 27 0.74 -4.00 11.93
N GLN A 28 0.27 -3.63 13.14
CA GLN A 28 1.05 -2.76 14.03
C GLN A 28 2.38 -3.41 14.40
N VAL A 29 2.36 -4.68 14.81
CA VAL A 29 3.58 -5.42 15.15
C VAL A 29 4.55 -5.47 13.97
N ALA A 30 4.06 -5.74 12.76
CA ALA A 30 4.87 -5.76 11.55
C ALA A 30 5.46 -4.38 11.22
N VAL A 31 4.68 -3.31 11.36
CA VAL A 31 5.15 -1.93 11.18
C VAL A 31 6.25 -1.59 12.18
N PHE A 32 6.08 -1.90 13.46
CA PHE A 32 7.13 -1.70 14.46
C PHE A 32 8.39 -2.51 14.12
N HIS A 33 8.24 -3.76 13.70
CA HIS A 33 9.37 -4.60 13.31
C HIS A 33 10.11 -4.04 12.09
N ALA A 34 9.36 -3.56 11.09
CA ALA A 34 9.91 -2.93 9.90
C ALA A 34 10.66 -1.63 10.25
N VAL A 35 10.09 -0.80 11.13
CA VAL A 35 10.75 0.43 11.62
C VAL A 35 12.04 0.09 12.35
N VAL A 36 12.03 -0.87 13.29
CA VAL A 36 13.23 -1.28 14.02
C VAL A 36 14.31 -1.82 13.07
N TYR A 37 13.94 -2.68 12.13
CA TYR A 37 14.87 -3.24 11.17
C TYR A 37 15.45 -2.15 10.25
N ALA A 38 14.60 -1.28 9.70
CA ALA A 38 15.02 -0.17 8.85
C ALA A 38 15.92 0.80 9.61
N SER A 39 15.60 1.15 10.85
CA SER A 39 16.43 2.01 11.70
C SER A 39 17.81 1.40 11.98
N ARG A 40 17.89 0.07 12.20
CA ARG A 40 19.18 -0.62 12.38
C ARG A 40 20.02 -0.59 11.11
N VAL A 41 19.43 -0.91 9.98
CA VAL A 41 20.11 -0.89 8.68
C VAL A 41 20.56 0.52 8.33
N TYR A 42 19.69 1.52 8.52
CA TYR A 42 20.02 2.92 8.31
C TYR A 42 21.12 3.40 9.25
N GLY A 43 21.02 3.11 10.55
CA GLY A 43 22.05 3.47 11.54
C GLY A 43 23.40 2.86 11.18
N TYR A 44 23.43 1.57 10.84
CA TYR A 44 24.64 0.89 10.38
C TYR A 44 25.22 1.53 9.12
N ALA A 45 24.40 1.78 8.10
CA ALA A 45 24.85 2.42 6.86
C ALA A 45 25.37 3.85 7.11
N LYS A 46 24.70 4.61 7.97
CA LYS A 46 25.10 5.97 8.36
C LYS A 46 26.45 5.98 9.07
N ASP A 47 26.65 5.09 10.04
CA ASP A 47 27.92 5.02 10.78
C ASP A 47 29.08 4.53 9.93
N ASN A 48 28.81 3.70 8.91
CA ASN A 48 29.80 3.22 7.96
C ASN A 48 29.92 4.08 6.67
N SER A 49 29.29 5.26 6.62
CA SER A 49 29.25 6.09 5.40
C SER A 49 30.52 6.94 5.16
N GLY A 50 31.49 6.91 6.09
CA GLY A 50 32.79 7.56 5.93
C GLY A 50 32.66 9.07 5.64
N PRO A 51 33.26 9.61 4.56
CA PRO A 51 33.20 11.03 4.22
C PRO A 51 31.79 11.61 4.01
N LEU A 52 30.79 10.75 3.78
CA LEU A 52 29.41 11.18 3.52
C LEU A 52 28.57 11.35 4.79
N LYS A 53 29.06 10.86 5.93
CA LYS A 53 28.39 10.95 7.24
C LYS A 53 27.89 12.38 7.60
N PRO A 54 28.72 13.44 7.50
CA PRO A 54 28.26 14.79 7.85
C PRO A 54 27.15 15.33 6.92
N GLY A 55 27.13 14.91 5.65
CA GLY A 55 26.06 15.28 4.72
C GLY A 55 24.73 14.62 5.07
N VAL A 56 24.77 13.34 5.46
CA VAL A 56 23.58 12.60 5.91
C VAL A 56 23.01 13.21 7.20
N GLU A 57 23.87 13.55 8.17
CA GLU A 57 23.46 14.17 9.43
C GLU A 57 22.84 15.56 9.23
N THR A 58 23.37 16.35 8.29
CA THR A 58 22.83 17.67 7.94
C THR A 58 21.42 17.57 7.35
N ILE A 59 21.21 16.62 6.43
CA ILE A 59 19.90 16.40 5.80
C ILE A 59 18.92 15.82 6.83
N GLU A 60 19.35 14.89 7.68
CA GLU A 60 18.55 14.34 8.78
C GLU A 60 18.08 15.45 9.74
N GLY A 61 18.99 16.35 10.15
CA GLY A 61 18.68 17.49 11.00
C GLY A 61 17.69 18.48 10.35
N THR A 62 17.87 18.75 9.06
CA THR A 62 16.98 19.63 8.29
C THR A 62 15.58 19.01 8.14
N LEU A 63 15.51 17.73 7.78
CA LEU A 63 14.26 17.01 7.63
C LEU A 63 13.51 16.93 8.95
N LYS A 64 14.21 16.64 10.05
CA LYS A 64 13.63 16.63 11.40
C LYS A 64 13.06 17.98 11.79
N THR A 65 13.70 19.08 11.39
CA THR A 65 13.24 20.45 11.70
C THR A 65 12.02 20.84 10.87
N VAL A 66 12.01 20.50 9.57
CA VAL A 66 10.93 20.89 8.65
C VAL A 66 9.71 19.97 8.78
N VAL A 67 9.93 18.66 8.89
CA VAL A 67 8.87 17.65 8.91
C VAL A 67 8.45 17.28 10.33
N GLY A 68 9.30 17.51 11.35
CA GLY A 68 8.97 17.25 12.75
C GLY A 68 7.64 17.86 13.20
N PRO A 69 7.36 19.14 12.92
CA PRO A 69 6.07 19.76 13.26
C PRO A 69 4.88 19.14 12.53
N ALA A 70 5.06 18.65 11.30
CA ALA A 70 4.01 17.95 10.56
C ALA A 70 3.79 16.54 11.12
N TYR A 71 4.86 15.83 11.46
CA TYR A 71 4.77 14.49 12.06
C TYR A 71 3.97 14.51 13.36
N VAL A 72 4.26 15.45 14.28
CA VAL A 72 3.51 15.59 15.54
C VAL A 72 2.03 15.85 15.29
N LYS A 73 1.65 16.56 14.22
CA LYS A 73 0.25 16.81 13.89
C LYS A 73 -0.49 15.62 13.30
N PHE A 74 0.23 14.69 12.64
CA PHE A 74 -0.39 13.63 11.85
C PHE A 74 -0.03 12.20 12.27
N HIS A 75 0.83 12.02 13.28
CA HIS A 75 1.28 10.69 13.72
C HIS A 75 0.15 9.78 14.23
N ASP A 76 -0.96 10.35 14.69
CA ASP A 76 -2.13 9.60 15.16
C ASP A 76 -3.04 9.12 14.00
N VAL A 77 -3.04 9.82 12.87
CA VAL A 77 -3.94 9.56 11.73
C VAL A 77 -3.78 8.12 11.18
N PRO A 78 -2.57 7.57 10.99
CA PRO A 78 -2.41 6.18 10.54
C PRO A 78 -3.03 5.15 11.51
N VAL A 79 -2.99 5.42 12.82
CA VAL A 79 -3.56 4.53 13.84
C VAL A 79 -5.09 4.58 13.79
N GLU A 80 -5.68 5.76 13.61
CA GLU A 80 -7.13 5.92 13.46
C GLU A 80 -7.67 5.25 12.20
N VAL A 81 -6.96 5.38 11.07
CA VAL A 81 -7.32 4.70 9.82
C VAL A 81 -7.29 3.18 10.01
N LEU A 82 -6.27 2.66 10.70
CA LEU A 82 -6.16 1.23 10.97
C LEU A 82 -7.32 0.74 11.85
N LYS A 83 -7.71 1.51 12.87
CA LYS A 83 -8.89 1.23 13.70
C LYS A 83 -10.19 1.24 12.90
N PHE A 84 -10.35 2.19 11.98
CA PHE A 84 -11.52 2.24 11.11
C PHE A 84 -11.64 0.99 10.22
N VAL A 85 -10.54 0.56 9.61
CA VAL A 85 -10.52 -0.64 8.78
C VAL A 85 -10.80 -1.89 9.63
N ASP A 86 -10.17 -2.00 10.79
CA ASP A 86 -10.36 -3.12 11.72
C ASP A 86 -11.82 -3.28 12.15
N ARG A 87 -12.47 -2.18 12.50
CA ARG A 87 -13.91 -2.14 12.81
C ARG A 87 -14.77 -2.53 11.61
N LYS A 88 -14.43 -2.08 10.40
CA LYS A 88 -15.16 -2.46 9.18
C LYS A 88 -15.04 -3.95 8.87
N VAL A 89 -13.89 -4.54 9.18
CA VAL A 89 -13.71 -6.00 9.11
C VAL A 89 -14.60 -6.68 10.13
N ASP A 90 -14.67 -6.21 11.38
CA ASP A 90 -15.54 -6.79 12.41
C ASP A 90 -17.03 -6.73 12.05
N GLU A 91 -17.51 -5.58 11.55
CA GLU A 91 -18.87 -5.41 11.03
C GLU A 91 -19.16 -6.42 9.90
N SER A 92 -18.17 -6.72 9.06
CA SER A 92 -18.32 -7.70 7.98
C SER A 92 -18.37 -9.14 8.50
N VAL A 93 -17.52 -9.50 9.49
CA VAL A 93 -17.51 -10.84 10.10
C VAL A 93 -18.82 -11.12 10.84
N THR A 94 -19.35 -10.15 11.58
CA THR A 94 -20.61 -10.29 12.33
C THR A 94 -21.84 -10.42 11.41
N ILE A 95 -21.88 -9.72 10.28
CA ILE A 95 -22.93 -9.90 9.25
C ILE A 95 -22.86 -11.30 8.63
N ILE A 96 -21.67 -11.84 8.43
CA ILE A 96 -21.50 -13.20 7.91
C ILE A 96 -21.97 -14.22 8.95
N ASP A 97 -21.53 -14.11 10.22
CA ASP A 97 -21.92 -15.06 11.27
C ASP A 97 -23.44 -15.05 11.54
N SER A 98 -24.11 -13.90 11.44
CA SER A 98 -25.58 -13.79 11.58
C SER A 98 -26.39 -14.31 10.39
N ARG A 99 -25.77 -14.48 9.21
CA ARG A 99 -26.43 -15.00 8.00
C ARG A 99 -26.20 -16.48 7.76
N VAL A 100 -25.44 -17.16 8.61
CA VAL A 100 -25.13 -18.58 8.48
C VAL A 100 -25.88 -19.34 9.59
N PRO A 101 -26.90 -20.18 9.26
CA PRO A 101 -27.52 -21.06 10.23
C PRO A 101 -26.48 -21.96 10.92
N PRO A 102 -26.62 -22.28 12.22
CA PRO A 102 -25.66 -23.11 12.98
C PRO A 102 -25.32 -24.46 12.33
N LEU A 103 -26.19 -24.95 11.45
CA LEU A 103 -26.07 -26.23 10.74
C LEU A 103 -25.09 -26.22 9.54
N LEU A 104 -24.51 -25.07 9.17
CA LEU A 104 -23.52 -24.98 8.07
C LEU A 104 -22.06 -24.91 8.56
N LYS A 105 -21.82 -24.91 9.88
CA LYS A 105 -20.44 -24.97 10.43
C LYS A 105 -19.76 -26.32 10.17
N GLU A 106 -20.52 -27.37 9.80
CA GLU A 106 -20.00 -28.73 9.63
C GLU A 106 -20.10 -29.33 8.21
N VAL A 107 -20.73 -28.67 7.22
CA VAL A 107 -20.99 -29.36 5.93
C VAL A 107 -20.79 -28.46 4.70
N LYS A 108 -19.75 -28.82 3.92
CA LYS A 108 -19.51 -28.58 2.47
C LYS A 108 -18.90 -27.23 2.07
N THR A 109 -17.56 -27.22 2.15
CA THR A 109 -16.60 -26.31 1.50
C THR A 109 -16.71 -26.19 -0.03
N ALA A 110 -17.49 -27.03 -0.73
CA ALA A 110 -17.58 -27.00 -2.19
C ALA A 110 -18.65 -26.01 -2.71
N GLY A 111 -19.84 -25.94 -2.10
CA GLY A 111 -20.95 -25.11 -2.62
C GLY A 111 -20.82 -23.62 -2.31
N VAL A 112 -20.16 -23.28 -1.19
CA VAL A 112 -19.93 -21.87 -0.78
C VAL A 112 -18.85 -21.22 -1.66
N VAL A 113 -17.80 -21.96 -2.03
CA VAL A 113 -16.72 -21.46 -2.90
C VAL A 113 -17.22 -21.17 -4.31
N GLU A 114 -18.09 -22.02 -4.87
CA GLU A 114 -18.69 -21.78 -6.19
C GLU A 114 -19.61 -20.56 -6.20
N THR A 115 -20.44 -20.41 -5.15
CA THR A 115 -21.35 -19.26 -5.00
C THR A 115 -20.58 -17.95 -4.74
N ALA A 116 -19.56 -17.98 -3.88
CA ALA A 116 -18.69 -16.84 -3.61
C ALA A 116 -17.83 -16.46 -4.84
N SER A 117 -17.34 -17.44 -5.61
CA SER A 117 -16.65 -17.23 -6.87
C SER A 117 -17.56 -16.60 -7.94
N GLY A 118 -18.83 -17.03 -8.01
CA GLY A 118 -19.85 -16.42 -8.89
C GLY A 118 -20.15 -14.95 -8.53
N LEU A 119 -20.27 -14.64 -7.23
CA LEU A 119 -20.46 -13.28 -6.73
C LEU A 119 -19.22 -12.39 -6.92
N ALA A 120 -18.02 -12.92 -6.67
CA ALA A 120 -16.77 -12.21 -6.90
C ALA A 120 -16.57 -11.92 -8.39
N LYS A 121 -16.87 -12.87 -9.29
CA LYS A 121 -16.82 -12.66 -10.74
C LYS A 121 -17.80 -11.59 -11.21
N THR A 122 -19.03 -11.57 -10.71
CA THR A 122 -20.04 -10.56 -11.08
C THR A 122 -19.73 -9.18 -10.50
N ALA A 123 -19.14 -9.09 -9.31
CA ALA A 123 -18.61 -7.84 -8.78
C ALA A 123 -17.41 -7.35 -9.60
N TYR A 124 -16.49 -8.25 -9.98
CA TYR A 124 -15.33 -7.93 -10.80
C TYR A 124 -15.73 -7.43 -12.18
N THR A 125 -16.68 -8.06 -12.87
CA THR A 125 -17.15 -7.61 -14.19
C THR A 125 -17.91 -6.29 -14.14
N LYS A 126 -18.53 -5.92 -13.00
CA LYS A 126 -19.10 -4.58 -12.81
C LYS A 126 -18.06 -3.52 -12.49
N LEU A 127 -17.04 -3.83 -11.70
CA LEU A 127 -15.98 -2.91 -11.31
C LEU A 127 -14.93 -2.70 -12.41
N GLU A 128 -14.63 -3.74 -13.20
CA GLU A 128 -13.65 -3.71 -14.28
C GLU A 128 -13.87 -2.55 -15.27
N PRO A 129 -15.07 -2.31 -15.85
CA PRO A 129 -15.27 -1.20 -16.79
C PRO A 129 -15.20 0.16 -16.09
N THR A 130 -15.64 0.28 -14.84
CA THR A 130 -15.54 1.52 -14.05
C THR A 130 -14.09 1.82 -13.68
N ALA A 131 -13.32 0.82 -13.27
CA ALA A 131 -11.90 0.95 -12.98
C ALA A 131 -11.10 1.31 -14.23
N LYS A 132 -11.31 0.60 -15.35
CA LYS A 132 -10.70 0.91 -16.65
C LYS A 132 -11.05 2.34 -17.10
N GLY A 133 -12.30 2.76 -16.96
CA GLY A 133 -12.74 4.12 -17.29
C GLY A 133 -12.07 5.20 -16.44
N LEU A 134 -11.88 4.96 -15.14
CA LEU A 134 -11.14 5.86 -14.26
C LEU A 134 -9.64 5.88 -14.61
N TYR A 135 -9.02 4.72 -14.85
CA TYR A 135 -7.64 4.65 -15.30
C TYR A 135 -7.39 5.47 -16.56
N VAL A 136 -8.19 5.27 -17.63
CA VAL A 136 -8.06 6.01 -18.89
C VAL A 136 -8.22 7.53 -18.71
N LYS A 137 -9.09 7.97 -17.78
CA LYS A 137 -9.28 9.40 -17.51
C LYS A 137 -8.08 10.04 -16.82
N TYR A 138 -7.45 9.33 -15.89
CA TYR A 138 -6.35 9.87 -15.08
C TYR A 138 -4.96 9.61 -15.66
N GLU A 139 -4.82 8.59 -16.51
CA GLU A 139 -3.57 8.25 -17.20
C GLU A 139 -2.92 9.44 -17.91
N PRO A 140 -3.59 10.22 -18.79
CA PRO A 140 -2.94 11.35 -19.46
C PRO A 140 -2.54 12.46 -18.48
N VAL A 141 -3.29 12.64 -17.39
CA VAL A 141 -2.97 13.64 -16.35
C VAL A 141 -1.74 13.21 -15.56
N ALA A 142 -1.67 11.93 -15.19
CA ALA A 142 -0.51 11.36 -14.50
C ALA A 142 0.74 11.38 -15.39
N GLU A 143 0.61 11.05 -16.68
CA GLU A 143 1.68 11.14 -17.67
C GLU A 143 2.19 12.59 -17.81
N GLN A 144 1.29 13.56 -17.94
CA GLN A 144 1.67 14.97 -18.05
C GLN A 144 2.40 15.46 -16.79
N TYR A 145 1.93 15.09 -15.60
CA TYR A 145 2.56 15.47 -14.35
C TYR A 145 3.93 14.82 -14.20
N ALA A 146 4.05 13.53 -14.52
CA ALA A 146 5.31 12.80 -14.51
C ALA A 146 6.31 13.40 -15.50
N ALA A 147 5.88 13.73 -16.72
CA ALA A 147 6.71 14.36 -17.73
C ALA A 147 7.19 15.76 -17.30
N SER A 148 6.31 16.57 -16.72
CA SER A 148 6.64 17.91 -16.20
C SER A 148 7.63 17.82 -15.03
N ALA A 149 7.37 16.95 -14.05
CA ALA A 149 8.27 16.74 -12.92
C ALA A 149 9.65 16.24 -13.38
N TRP A 150 9.69 15.31 -14.34
CA TRP A 150 10.92 14.81 -14.94
C TRP A 150 11.69 15.92 -15.66
N HIS A 151 11.00 16.76 -16.43
CA HIS A 151 11.62 17.90 -17.10
C HIS A 151 12.24 18.88 -16.09
N SER A 152 11.51 19.25 -15.03
CA SER A 152 12.02 20.11 -13.97
C SER A 152 13.22 19.50 -13.24
N LEU A 153 13.22 18.19 -12.99
CA LEU A 153 14.36 17.49 -12.39
C LEU A 153 15.58 17.49 -13.33
N ASN A 154 15.40 17.32 -14.64
CA ASN A 154 16.48 17.37 -15.62
C ASN A 154 17.16 18.74 -15.75
N GLN A 155 16.50 19.83 -15.34
CA GLN A 155 17.12 21.15 -15.26
C GLN A 155 18.14 21.26 -14.10
N LEU A 156 18.14 20.32 -13.15
CA LEU A 156 19.10 20.30 -12.06
C LEU A 156 20.44 19.69 -12.53
N PRO A 157 21.58 20.38 -12.38
CA PRO A 157 22.87 19.97 -12.96
C PRO A 157 23.41 18.65 -12.40
N LEU A 158 22.95 18.23 -11.22
CA LEU A 158 23.33 16.95 -10.60
C LEU A 158 22.41 15.80 -11.04
N PHE A 159 21.14 16.09 -11.34
CA PHE A 159 20.16 15.07 -11.67
C PHE A 159 20.43 14.46 -13.05
N PHE A 160 20.90 15.26 -14.01
CA PHE A 160 21.24 14.78 -15.35
C PHE A 160 22.25 13.62 -15.35
N LYS A 161 23.26 13.66 -14.47
CA LYS A 161 24.24 12.57 -14.34
C LYS A 161 23.63 11.30 -13.75
N VAL A 162 22.72 11.45 -12.79
CA VAL A 162 22.01 10.31 -12.17
C VAL A 162 21.01 9.71 -13.16
N ALA A 163 20.27 10.54 -13.88
CA ALA A 163 19.31 10.13 -14.89
C ALA A 163 19.96 9.26 -15.98
N ASN A 164 21.14 9.64 -16.49
CA ASN A 164 21.85 8.85 -17.50
C ASN A 164 22.27 7.44 -17.05
N VAL A 165 22.40 7.20 -15.74
CA VAL A 165 22.71 5.87 -15.19
C VAL A 165 21.44 5.08 -14.87
N VAL A 166 20.41 5.77 -14.37
CA VAL A 166 19.18 5.14 -13.90
C VAL A 166 18.25 4.80 -15.05
N VAL A 167 18.08 5.68 -16.03
CA VAL A 167 17.15 5.50 -17.16
C VAL A 167 17.45 4.22 -17.97
N PRO A 168 18.70 3.93 -18.37
CA PRO A 168 19.00 2.70 -19.11
C PRO A 168 18.75 1.44 -18.28
N LYS A 169 19.06 1.48 -16.97
CA LYS A 169 18.82 0.35 -16.07
C LYS A 169 17.33 0.11 -15.87
N ALA A 170 16.55 1.16 -15.67
CA ALA A 170 15.10 1.08 -15.54
C ALA A 170 14.47 0.53 -16.81
N ALA A 171 14.93 0.95 -18.00
CA ALA A 171 14.48 0.41 -19.28
C ALA A 171 14.78 -1.10 -19.40
N TYR A 172 16.01 -1.51 -19.12
CA TYR A 172 16.42 -2.93 -19.15
C TYR A 172 15.57 -3.82 -18.23
N TYR A 173 15.37 -3.41 -16.98
CA TYR A 173 14.58 -4.20 -16.02
C TYR A 173 13.10 -4.24 -16.38
N SER A 174 12.54 -3.14 -16.89
CA SER A 174 11.15 -3.07 -17.34
C SER A 174 10.89 -4.00 -18.53
N GLU A 175 11.82 -4.03 -19.48
CA GLU A 175 11.76 -4.95 -20.63
C GLU A 175 11.87 -6.41 -20.19
N LYS A 176 12.78 -6.73 -19.26
CA LYS A 176 12.92 -8.09 -18.71
C LYS A 176 11.67 -8.56 -17.97
N TYR A 177 11.05 -7.67 -17.19
CA TYR A 177 9.79 -7.96 -16.54
C TYR A 177 8.70 -8.25 -17.57
N ASN A 178 8.52 -7.40 -18.59
CA ASN A 178 7.53 -7.59 -19.64
C ASN A 178 7.71 -8.92 -20.38
N GLN A 179 8.95 -9.25 -20.78
CA GLN A 179 9.30 -10.52 -21.41
C GLN A 179 8.91 -11.71 -20.52
N THR A 180 9.18 -11.62 -19.22
CA THR A 180 8.86 -12.69 -18.26
C THR A 180 7.35 -12.88 -18.12
N VAL A 181 6.59 -11.79 -18.01
CA VAL A 181 5.11 -11.83 -17.94
C VAL A 181 4.52 -12.45 -19.21
N GLN A 182 5.00 -12.05 -20.38
CA GLN A 182 4.53 -12.60 -21.66
C GLN A 182 4.87 -14.09 -21.80
N GLN A 183 6.12 -14.48 -21.54
CA GLN A 183 6.54 -15.88 -21.62
C GLN A 183 5.80 -16.80 -20.64
N THR A 184 5.47 -16.30 -19.45
CA THR A 184 4.70 -17.07 -18.47
C THR A 184 3.21 -17.14 -18.83
N ALA A 185 2.66 -16.10 -19.46
CA ALA A 185 1.32 -16.13 -20.05
C ALA A 185 1.22 -17.14 -21.21
N GLU A 186 2.19 -17.16 -22.11
CA GLU A 186 2.27 -18.14 -23.21
C GLU A 186 2.36 -19.59 -22.70
N LYS A 187 3.02 -19.80 -21.55
CA LYS A 187 3.09 -21.09 -20.87
C LYS A 187 1.84 -21.47 -20.08
N GLY A 188 0.80 -20.62 -20.06
CA GLY A 188 -0.49 -20.89 -19.42
C GLY A 188 -0.54 -20.67 -17.91
N TYR A 189 0.43 -19.96 -17.32
CA TYR A 189 0.39 -19.64 -15.89
C TYR A 189 -0.70 -18.59 -15.60
N LYS A 190 -1.74 -18.95 -14.85
CA LYS A 190 -2.87 -18.04 -14.52
C LYS A 190 -2.46 -16.76 -13.78
N VAL A 191 -1.31 -16.73 -13.13
CA VAL A 191 -0.87 -15.54 -12.38
C VAL A 191 -0.43 -14.41 -13.34
N SER A 192 0.14 -14.74 -14.50
CA SER A 192 0.65 -13.72 -15.43
C SER A 192 -0.46 -12.93 -16.12
N SER A 193 -1.68 -13.47 -16.25
CA SER A 193 -2.82 -12.71 -16.78
C SER A 193 -3.26 -11.55 -15.88
N TYR A 194 -2.78 -11.51 -14.63
CA TYR A 194 -3.04 -10.43 -13.69
C TYR A 194 -1.87 -9.45 -13.56
N LEU A 195 -0.71 -9.76 -14.16
CA LEU A 195 0.48 -8.92 -14.08
C LEU A 195 0.43 -7.89 -15.22
N PRO A 196 0.42 -6.58 -14.91
CA PRO A 196 0.36 -5.54 -15.95
C PRO A 196 1.70 -5.45 -16.67
N LEU A 197 1.68 -5.15 -17.97
CA LEU A 197 2.89 -4.83 -18.73
C LEU A 197 3.26 -3.35 -18.56
N VAL A 198 4.54 -3.07 -18.47
CA VAL A 198 5.09 -1.71 -18.45
C VAL A 198 5.08 -1.16 -19.88
N PRO A 199 4.48 0.00 -20.15
CA PRO A 199 4.38 0.56 -21.51
C PRO A 199 5.70 1.24 -21.94
N THR A 200 6.73 0.43 -22.20
CA THR A 200 8.10 0.87 -22.47
C THR A 200 8.23 1.81 -23.68
N GLU A 201 7.41 1.61 -24.72
CA GLU A 201 7.46 2.40 -25.96
C GLU A 201 6.88 3.79 -25.75
N ARG A 202 5.77 3.89 -25.01
CA ARG A 202 5.14 5.17 -24.67
C ARG A 202 6.02 5.98 -23.74
N ILE A 203 6.63 5.32 -22.76
CA ILE A 203 7.60 5.93 -21.85
C ILE A 203 8.77 6.47 -22.68
N ALA A 204 9.45 5.63 -23.48
CA ALA A 204 10.59 6.05 -24.31
C ALA A 204 10.27 7.23 -25.25
N LYS A 205 9.05 7.30 -25.79
CA LYS A 205 8.60 8.43 -26.61
C LYS A 205 8.63 9.76 -25.84
N VAL A 206 8.16 9.78 -24.58
CA VAL A 206 8.19 10.98 -23.72
C VAL A 206 9.63 11.43 -23.44
N PHE A 207 10.55 10.48 -23.25
CA PHE A 207 11.97 10.79 -23.04
C PHE A 207 12.67 11.32 -24.30
N ASN A 208 12.34 10.79 -25.48
CA ASN A 208 12.98 11.23 -26.73
C ASN A 208 12.39 12.54 -27.28
N SER A 209 11.11 12.84 -26.99
CA SER A 209 10.47 14.11 -27.38
C SER A 209 10.98 15.34 -26.62
N THR A 210 11.80 15.17 -25.58
CA THR A 210 12.43 16.27 -24.83
C THR A 210 13.89 16.54 -25.21
N ALA A 211 14.42 15.81 -26.21
CA ALA A 211 15.79 15.95 -26.70
C ALA A 211 15.90 16.67 -28.06
N ALA A 212 14.81 17.25 -28.58
CA ALA A 212 14.75 18.01 -29.83
C ALA A 212 14.56 19.51 -29.56
#